data_AF-A0AA42NJ23-F1
#
_entry.id   AF-A0AA42NJ23-F1
#
_cell.length_a   1.000
_cell.length_b   1.000
_cell.length_c   1.000
_cell.angle_alpha   90.00
_cell.angle_beta   90.00
_cell.angle_gamma   90.00
#
_symmetry.space_group_name_H-M   'P 1'
#
loop_
_entity.id
_entity.type
_entity.pdbx_description
1 polymer ?
#
loop_
_entity_poly.entity_id
_entity_poly.type
_entity_poly.pdbx_seq_one_letter_code
_entity_poly.pdbx_strand_id
1 'polypeptide(L)'
;MRRILAIAIWATILPFSTESFAEWKRAKLNDEVRNVSSDHYSVQASPINGVGPALAINIFDDKSGSPKATLKTFNASILDCKAEVDVSTCNISYKLDEGKVIDEVFYLVSADMLVPSKTVELAGAIAKSKSLYIEIPTKAGGKLQYKFSTSGLTIEVNRYPKVSISGYTLGERYTDLGTDLALTSQKGNSTCYDIKNPSGVLGAAKVSSATLCFVDQVFYMALVQPGTKKSYDSISSFLDKVFGSRDKDLIYPRWPKDDARVSLVTRNASYFTFVKNSYTDFFMISDEIESKFLSE
;
A
#
# COMPACT_ATOMS: atom_id res chain seq x y z
N MET A 1 -43.52 61.44 -17.48
CA MET A 1 -43.09 60.63 -16.32
C MET A 1 -42.86 59.20 -16.80
N ARG A 2 -41.59 58.83 -17.04
CA ARG A 2 -41.18 57.46 -17.42
C ARG A 2 -40.87 56.69 -16.13
N ARG A 3 -41.56 55.58 -15.87
CA ARG A 3 -41.20 54.63 -14.82
C ARG A 3 -40.27 53.58 -15.41
N ILE A 4 -39.05 53.52 -14.89
CA ILE A 4 -38.06 52.48 -15.20
C ILE A 4 -38.43 51.24 -14.37
N LEU A 5 -38.67 50.13 -15.06
CA LEU A 5 -38.87 48.81 -14.45
C LEU A 5 -37.47 48.25 -14.11
N ALA A 6 -37.16 48.10 -12.83
CA ALA A 6 -35.95 47.40 -12.37
C ALA A 6 -36.28 45.90 -12.26
N ILE A 7 -35.67 45.09 -13.13
CA ILE A 7 -35.70 43.63 -13.05
C ILE A 7 -34.60 43.22 -12.06
N ALA A 8 -34.99 42.76 -10.87
CA ALA A 8 -34.09 42.16 -9.90
C ALA A 8 -33.81 40.70 -10.28
N ILE A 9 -32.60 40.42 -10.74
CA ILE A 9 -32.10 39.06 -10.93
C ILE A 9 -31.76 38.50 -9.54
N TRP A 10 -32.57 37.57 -9.06
CA TRP A 10 -32.23 36.75 -7.90
C TRP A 10 -31.20 35.70 -8.33
N ALA A 11 -29.93 35.93 -7.99
CA ALA A 11 -28.92 34.89 -8.03
C ALA A 11 -29.11 33.98 -6.81
N THR A 12 -29.71 32.81 -7.02
CA THR A 12 -29.74 31.72 -6.05
C THR A 12 -28.32 31.22 -5.84
N ILE A 13 -27.65 31.69 -4.79
CA ILE A 13 -26.42 31.11 -4.28
C ILE A 13 -26.80 29.73 -3.72
N LEU A 14 -26.56 28.68 -4.50
CA LEU A 14 -26.56 27.32 -3.99
C LEU A 14 -25.54 27.26 -2.84
N PRO A 15 -25.92 26.82 -1.63
CA PRO A 15 -24.92 26.50 -0.62
C PRO A 15 -24.13 25.31 -1.15
N PHE A 16 -22.90 25.56 -1.62
CA PHE A 16 -21.91 24.51 -1.70
C PHE A 16 -21.78 23.95 -0.29
N SER A 17 -22.27 22.73 -0.10
CA SER A 17 -21.99 21.95 1.10
C SER A 17 -20.47 21.85 1.19
N THR A 18 -19.87 22.65 2.06
CA THR A 18 -18.51 22.40 2.52
C THR A 18 -18.57 21.05 3.21
N GLU A 19 -18.13 19.99 2.52
CA GLU A 19 -17.83 18.73 3.16
C GLU A 19 -16.86 19.07 4.30
N SER A 20 -17.35 19.07 5.53
CA SER A 20 -16.54 19.15 6.74
C SER A 20 -15.75 17.85 6.79
N PHE A 21 -14.64 17.80 6.07
CA PHE A 21 -13.71 16.70 6.09
C PHE A 21 -13.21 16.55 7.53
N ALA A 22 -13.55 15.41 8.16
CA ALA A 22 -13.11 15.13 9.52
C ALA A 22 -11.57 15.14 9.56
N GLU A 23 -11.00 16.12 10.26
CA GLU A 23 -9.55 16.22 10.48
C GLU A 23 -9.08 15.08 11.40
N TRP A 24 -7.89 14.56 11.12
CA TRP A 24 -7.26 13.54 11.96
C TRP A 24 -7.14 14.03 13.41
N LYS A 25 -7.71 13.27 14.34
CA LYS A 25 -7.47 13.48 15.77
C LYS A 25 -6.12 12.88 16.12
N ARG A 26 -5.19 13.71 16.60
CA ARG A 26 -3.87 13.28 17.09
C ARG A 26 -3.84 13.29 18.61
N ALA A 27 -3.39 12.18 19.20
CA ALA A 27 -3.06 12.07 20.62
C ALA A 27 -1.60 11.62 20.76
N LYS A 28 -0.90 12.12 21.78
CA LYS A 28 0.40 11.58 22.19
C LYS A 28 0.19 10.54 23.26
N LEU A 29 0.82 9.39 23.10
CA LEU A 29 0.84 8.30 24.07
C LEU A 29 2.25 8.19 24.62
N ASN A 30 2.40 8.43 25.92
CA ASN A 30 3.68 8.29 26.61
C ASN A 30 3.70 6.97 27.38
N ASP A 31 4.70 6.14 27.09
CA ASP A 31 5.08 5.01 27.93
C ASP A 31 6.10 5.50 28.95
N GLU A 32 5.61 5.87 30.14
CA GLU A 32 6.44 6.39 31.24
C GLU A 32 7.47 5.37 31.76
N VAL A 33 7.21 4.07 31.59
CA VAL A 33 8.13 3.00 32.04
C VAL A 33 9.34 2.90 31.13
N ARG A 34 9.11 3.05 29.81
CA ARG A 34 10.17 2.98 28.79
C ARG A 34 10.68 4.34 28.36
N ASN A 35 10.07 5.42 28.84
CA ASN A 35 10.31 6.81 28.42
C ASN A 35 10.24 6.97 26.89
N VAL A 36 9.24 6.34 26.26
CA VAL A 36 8.99 6.39 24.82
C VAL A 36 7.69 7.13 24.56
N SER A 37 7.67 8.02 23.56
CA SER A 37 6.46 8.69 23.10
C SER A 37 6.07 8.16 21.73
N SER A 38 4.78 7.95 21.53
CA SER A 38 4.19 7.55 20.25
C SER A 38 3.03 8.47 19.91
N ASP A 39 2.77 8.65 18.62
CA ASP A 39 1.61 9.37 18.11
C ASP A 39 0.51 8.37 17.75
N HIS A 40 -0.72 8.68 18.18
CA HIS A 40 -1.93 7.98 17.77
C HIS A 40 -2.79 8.94 16.95
N TYR A 41 -3.07 8.57 15.71
CA TYR A 41 -3.95 9.30 14.82
C TYR A 41 -5.26 8.52 14.64
N SER A 42 -6.38 9.22 14.66
CA SER A 42 -7.70 8.61 14.46
C SER A 42 -8.59 9.47 13.58
N VAL A 43 -9.26 8.84 12.62
CA VAL A 43 -10.32 9.45 11.81
C VAL A 43 -11.50 8.50 11.74
N GLN A 44 -12.72 9.02 11.77
CA GLN A 44 -13.94 8.23 11.86
C GLN A 44 -14.91 8.63 10.74
N ALA A 45 -15.60 7.63 10.19
CA ALA A 45 -16.65 7.81 9.20
C ALA A 45 -17.88 6.96 9.55
N SER A 46 -19.05 7.44 9.15
CA SER A 46 -20.28 6.64 9.11
C SER A 46 -20.39 5.92 7.76
N PRO A 47 -21.17 4.82 7.66
CA PRO A 47 -21.40 4.18 6.38
C PRO A 47 -22.00 5.15 5.36
N ILE A 48 -21.50 5.12 4.12
CA ILE A 48 -22.07 5.90 3.01
C ILE A 48 -23.31 5.22 2.42
N ASN A 49 -23.47 3.92 2.67
CA ASN A 49 -24.63 3.15 2.26
C ASN A 49 -25.39 2.62 3.50
N GLY A 50 -26.64 3.05 3.65
CA GLY A 50 -27.55 2.55 4.69
C GLY A 50 -27.24 3.04 6.11
N VAL A 51 -27.66 2.24 7.09
CA VAL A 51 -27.48 2.50 8.53
C VAL A 51 -26.62 1.41 9.11
N GLY A 52 -25.53 1.79 9.79
CA GLY A 52 -24.61 0.85 10.41
C GLY A 52 -23.70 1.55 11.42
N PRO A 53 -22.86 0.79 12.15
CA PRO A 53 -21.91 1.37 13.09
C PRO A 53 -20.91 2.24 12.33
N ALA A 54 -20.38 3.25 13.01
CA ALA A 54 -19.25 3.99 12.47
C ALA A 54 -18.00 3.09 12.39
N LEU A 55 -17.03 3.51 11.59
CA LEU A 55 -15.73 2.88 11.48
C LEU A 55 -14.67 3.94 11.73
N ALA A 56 -13.70 3.63 12.58
CA ALA A 56 -12.53 4.48 12.79
C ALA A 56 -11.27 3.81 12.25
N ILE A 57 -10.45 4.58 11.55
CA ILE A 57 -9.08 4.20 11.20
C ILE A 57 -8.19 4.74 12.30
N ASN A 58 -7.31 3.89 12.82
CA ASN A 58 -6.27 4.29 13.76
C ASN A 58 -4.90 4.02 13.15
N ILE A 59 -3.99 4.97 13.31
CA ILE A 59 -2.58 4.84 12.96
C ILE A 59 -1.77 5.05 14.23
N PHE A 60 -0.95 4.07 14.60
CA PHE A 60 -0.01 4.16 15.71
C PHE A 60 1.40 4.31 15.17
N ASP A 61 2.07 5.38 15.53
CA ASP A 61 3.44 5.69 15.10
C ASP A 61 4.34 5.89 16.31
N ASP A 62 5.18 4.89 16.58
CA ASP A 62 6.20 4.90 17.64
C ASP A 62 7.53 5.51 17.19
N LYS A 63 7.57 6.15 16.01
CA LYS A 63 8.76 6.73 15.38
C LYS A 63 9.86 5.72 15.06
N SER A 64 9.56 4.43 15.06
CA SER A 64 10.46 3.39 14.51
C SER A 64 10.51 3.38 12.98
N GLY A 65 9.57 4.09 12.34
CA GLY A 65 9.33 4.05 10.90
C GLY A 65 8.46 2.87 10.44
N SER A 66 7.82 2.16 11.37
CA SER A 66 6.87 1.09 11.07
C SER A 66 5.48 1.41 11.64
N PRO A 67 4.81 2.50 11.20
CA PRO A 67 3.51 2.87 11.72
C PRO A 67 2.48 1.78 11.40
N LYS A 68 1.56 1.53 12.32
CA LYS A 68 0.61 0.41 12.24
C LYS A 68 -0.81 0.93 12.08
N ALA A 69 -1.49 0.50 11.03
CA ALA A 69 -2.91 0.74 10.82
C ALA A 69 -3.78 -0.30 11.54
N THR A 70 -4.88 0.14 12.14
CA THR A 70 -5.97 -0.72 12.60
C THR A 70 -7.31 -0.09 12.26
N LEU A 71 -8.35 -0.92 12.15
CA LEU A 71 -9.73 -0.45 12.07
C LEU A 71 -10.43 -0.75 13.39
N LYS A 72 -11.16 0.24 13.92
CA LYS A 72 -12.03 0.08 15.06
C LYS A 72 -13.49 0.15 14.61
N THR A 73 -14.21 -0.94 14.78
CA THR A 73 -15.66 -1.03 14.55
C THR A 73 -16.39 -0.90 15.88
N PHE A 74 -17.48 -0.14 15.95
CA PHE A 74 -18.26 -0.07 17.20
C PHE A 74 -19.13 -1.31 17.44
N ASN A 75 -19.13 -2.28 16.51
CA ASN A 75 -19.80 -3.57 16.69
C ASN A 75 -19.22 -4.61 15.71
N ALA A 76 -18.29 -5.48 16.13
CA ALA A 76 -17.78 -6.54 15.24
C ALA A 76 -18.77 -7.70 15.04
N SER A 77 -19.81 -7.83 15.87
CA SER A 77 -20.74 -8.97 15.80
C SER A 77 -21.52 -9.05 14.49
N ILE A 78 -21.67 -7.92 13.79
CA ILE A 78 -22.35 -7.82 12.50
C ILE A 78 -21.45 -8.14 11.30
N LEU A 79 -20.12 -8.18 11.52
CA LEU A 79 -19.15 -8.39 10.44
C LEU A 79 -19.08 -9.86 10.05
N ASP A 80 -18.98 -10.13 8.75
CA ASP A 80 -18.78 -11.48 8.23
C ASP A 80 -17.31 -11.89 8.33
N CYS A 81 -16.89 -12.18 9.56
CA CYS A 81 -15.56 -12.69 9.84
C CYS A 81 -15.62 -14.21 10.04
N LYS A 82 -14.70 -14.92 9.39
CA LYS A 82 -14.54 -16.37 9.50
C LYS A 82 -13.72 -16.69 10.74
N ALA A 83 -14.25 -17.55 11.59
CA ALA A 83 -13.51 -18.09 12.72
C ALA A 83 -12.69 -19.30 12.26
N GLU A 84 -11.38 -19.23 12.42
CA GLU A 84 -10.43 -20.34 12.28
C GLU A 84 -9.92 -20.76 13.66
N VAL A 85 -9.22 -21.90 13.71
CA VAL A 85 -8.59 -22.40 14.94
C VAL A 85 -7.59 -21.32 15.42
N ASP A 86 -7.94 -20.64 16.50
CA ASP A 86 -7.16 -19.60 17.18
C ASP A 86 -7.12 -18.19 16.53
N VAL A 87 -7.94 -17.92 15.51
CA VAL A 87 -8.02 -16.57 14.92
C VAL A 87 -9.32 -16.32 14.18
N SER A 88 -9.86 -15.10 14.26
CA SER A 88 -10.96 -14.67 13.40
C SER A 88 -10.43 -13.73 12.32
N THR A 89 -10.76 -14.00 11.06
CA THR A 89 -10.30 -13.23 9.90
C THR A 89 -11.49 -12.64 9.14
N CYS A 90 -11.32 -11.45 8.60
CA CYS A 90 -12.33 -10.77 7.79
C CYS A 90 -11.66 -10.35 6.47
N ASN A 91 -12.28 -10.69 5.34
CA ASN A 91 -11.82 -10.20 4.04
C ASN A 91 -12.45 -8.84 3.81
N ILE A 92 -11.63 -7.80 3.79
CA ILE A 92 -12.08 -6.42 3.65
C ILE A 92 -11.49 -5.87 2.37
N SER A 93 -12.36 -5.27 1.55
CA SER A 93 -11.94 -4.61 0.33
C SER A 93 -11.68 -3.13 0.63
N TYR A 94 -10.64 -2.55 0.06
CA TYR A 94 -10.42 -1.12 0.13
C TYR A 94 -9.86 -0.55 -1.17
N LYS A 95 -10.04 0.75 -1.35
CA LYS A 95 -9.54 1.51 -2.51
C LYS A 95 -8.96 2.84 -2.02
N LEU A 96 -7.73 3.14 -2.42
CA LEU A 96 -7.07 4.43 -2.14
C LEU A 96 -7.17 5.30 -3.38
N ASP A 97 -7.69 6.51 -3.22
CA ASP A 97 -7.92 7.45 -4.33
C ASP A 97 -8.62 6.78 -5.53
N GLU A 98 -8.06 6.96 -6.73
CA GLU A 98 -8.51 6.32 -7.97
C GLU A 98 -7.69 5.06 -8.32
N GLY A 99 -7.02 4.47 -7.32
CA GLY A 99 -6.33 3.19 -7.48
C GLY A 99 -7.29 2.00 -7.60
N LYS A 100 -6.74 0.81 -7.75
CA LYS A 100 -7.50 -0.45 -7.80
C LYS A 100 -8.13 -0.83 -6.45
N VAL A 101 -9.17 -1.64 -6.51
CA VAL A 101 -9.73 -2.30 -5.32
C VAL A 101 -8.78 -3.42 -4.88
N ILE A 102 -8.53 -3.49 -3.58
CA ILE A 102 -7.64 -4.46 -2.95
C ILE A 102 -8.43 -5.22 -1.90
N ASP A 103 -8.47 -6.54 -2.03
CA ASP A 103 -8.95 -7.43 -0.99
C ASP A 103 -7.79 -7.79 -0.07
N GLU A 104 -7.94 -7.52 1.22
CA GLU A 104 -6.94 -7.83 2.23
C GLU A 104 -7.57 -8.55 3.42
N VAL A 105 -6.78 -9.44 4.02
CA VAL A 105 -7.17 -10.14 5.24
C VAL A 105 -6.93 -9.23 6.43
N PHE A 106 -7.96 -9.05 7.26
CA PHE A 106 -7.86 -8.39 8.55
C PHE A 106 -8.09 -9.42 9.66
N TYR A 107 -7.28 -9.34 10.70
CA TYR A 107 -7.40 -10.15 11.90
C TYR A 107 -8.25 -9.42 12.94
N LEU A 108 -9.31 -10.06 13.41
CA LEU A 108 -10.11 -9.59 14.53
C LEU A 108 -9.40 -9.95 15.83
N VAL A 109 -8.76 -8.96 16.46
CA VAL A 109 -7.92 -9.15 17.67
C VAL A 109 -8.68 -8.85 18.96
N SER A 110 -9.78 -8.11 18.88
CA SER A 110 -10.74 -7.87 19.97
C SER A 110 -12.16 -7.78 19.38
N ALA A 111 -13.18 -7.65 20.23
CA ALA A 111 -14.58 -7.50 19.80
C ALA A 111 -14.87 -6.26 18.93
N ASP A 112 -13.89 -5.36 18.76
CA ASP A 112 -14.03 -4.08 18.08
C ASP A 112 -12.81 -3.70 17.23
N MET A 113 -11.73 -4.49 17.21
CA MET A 113 -10.47 -4.12 16.54
C MET A 113 -10.05 -5.13 15.48
N LEU A 114 -9.79 -4.59 14.29
CA LEU A 114 -9.30 -5.30 13.13
C LEU A 114 -7.89 -4.83 12.78
N VAL A 115 -6.97 -5.77 12.55
CA VAL A 115 -5.59 -5.49 12.17
C VAL A 115 -5.35 -6.04 10.76
N PRO A 116 -5.01 -5.20 9.77
CA PRO A 116 -4.66 -5.66 8.43
C PRO A 116 -3.44 -6.58 8.47
N SER A 117 -3.42 -7.60 7.61
CA SER A 117 -2.27 -8.49 7.47
C SER A 117 -1.02 -7.75 6.98
N LYS A 118 -1.18 -6.59 6.33
CA LYS A 118 -0.07 -5.73 5.89
C LYS A 118 -0.19 -4.33 6.50
N THR A 119 -0.11 -4.27 7.82
CA THR A 119 -0.43 -3.05 8.59
C THR A 119 0.45 -1.83 8.27
N VAL A 120 1.75 -2.02 8.05
CA VAL A 120 2.68 -0.91 7.72
C VAL A 120 2.51 -0.43 6.28
N GLU A 121 2.29 -1.37 5.37
CA GLU A 121 1.97 -1.08 3.96
C GLU A 121 0.71 -0.24 3.85
N LEU A 122 -0.38 -0.65 4.54
CA LEU A 122 -1.62 0.11 4.54
C LEU A 122 -1.46 1.48 5.19
N ALA A 123 -0.77 1.59 6.33
CA ALA A 123 -0.51 2.88 6.98
C ALA A 123 0.24 3.85 6.05
N GLY A 124 1.28 3.36 5.39
CA GLY A 124 2.06 4.14 4.43
C GLY A 124 1.25 4.57 3.21
N ALA A 125 0.36 3.70 2.71
CA ALA A 125 -0.50 4.03 1.59
C ALA A 125 -1.57 5.06 1.97
N ILE A 126 -2.16 4.94 3.16
CA ILE A 126 -3.10 5.94 3.72
C ILE A 126 -2.43 7.31 3.81
N ALA A 127 -1.20 7.38 4.33
CA ALA A 127 -0.46 8.64 4.48
C ALA A 127 -0.15 9.36 3.16
N LYS A 128 -0.13 8.62 2.05
CA LYS A 128 0.08 9.17 0.70
C LYS A 128 -1.20 9.53 -0.03
N SER A 129 -2.31 8.93 0.36
CA SER A 129 -3.60 9.12 -0.31
C SER A 129 -4.31 10.41 0.12
N LYS A 130 -5.29 10.83 -0.67
CA LYS A 130 -6.24 11.89 -0.26
C LYS A 130 -7.55 11.33 0.28
N SER A 131 -7.92 10.14 -0.19
CA SER A 131 -9.14 9.43 0.16
C SER A 131 -8.92 7.92 0.28
N LEU A 132 -9.69 7.31 1.18
CA LEU A 132 -9.77 5.86 1.35
C LEU A 132 -11.23 5.43 1.38
N TYR A 133 -11.55 4.44 0.56
CA TYR A 133 -12.82 3.72 0.60
C TYR A 133 -12.58 2.36 1.24
N ILE A 134 -13.43 1.96 2.19
CA ILE A 134 -13.38 0.64 2.82
C ILE A 134 -14.75 0.00 2.66
N GLU A 135 -14.77 -1.27 2.27
CA GLU A 135 -15.96 -2.09 2.18
C GLU A 135 -15.81 -3.32 3.08
N ILE A 136 -16.71 -3.44 4.06
CA ILE A 136 -16.69 -4.53 5.04
C ILE A 136 -17.93 -5.42 4.83
N PRO A 137 -17.76 -6.73 4.61
CA PRO A 137 -18.87 -7.65 4.48
C PRO A 137 -19.58 -7.86 5.83
N THR A 138 -20.90 -8.08 5.75
CA THR A 138 -21.77 -8.26 6.91
C THR A 138 -22.41 -9.64 6.90
N LYS A 139 -22.70 -10.20 8.08
CA LYS A 139 -23.36 -11.52 8.21
C LYS A 139 -24.75 -11.58 7.55
N ALA A 140 -25.38 -10.42 7.35
CA ALA A 140 -26.68 -10.32 6.68
C ALA A 140 -26.59 -10.43 5.14
N GLY A 141 -25.40 -10.67 4.58
CA GLY A 141 -25.21 -10.82 3.13
C GLY A 141 -25.02 -9.51 2.37
N GLY A 142 -24.92 -8.37 3.07
CA GLY A 142 -24.62 -7.06 2.50
C GLY A 142 -23.20 -6.56 2.82
N LYS A 143 -22.88 -5.36 2.37
CA LYS A 143 -21.58 -4.70 2.56
C LYS A 143 -21.79 -3.29 3.12
N LEU A 144 -21.03 -2.92 4.14
CA LEU A 144 -20.95 -1.53 4.63
C LEU A 144 -19.76 -0.85 3.97
N GLN A 145 -20.02 0.28 3.31
CA GLN A 145 -19.03 1.09 2.65
C GLN A 145 -18.78 2.35 3.46
N TYR A 146 -17.52 2.75 3.53
CA TYR A 146 -17.07 3.94 4.26
C TYR A 146 -16.16 4.75 3.34
N LYS A 147 -16.23 6.07 3.46
CA LYS A 147 -15.32 7.00 2.79
C LYS A 147 -14.61 7.84 3.85
N PHE A 148 -13.29 7.88 3.78
CA PHE A 148 -12.44 8.67 4.65
C PHE A 148 -11.69 9.72 3.85
N SER A 149 -11.54 10.92 4.41
CA SER A 149 -10.50 11.85 4.00
C SER A 149 -9.22 11.46 4.74
N THR A 150 -8.16 11.19 4.00
CA THR A 150 -6.86 10.77 4.56
C THR A 150 -5.83 11.91 4.51
N SER A 151 -6.16 13.00 3.81
CA SER A 151 -5.35 14.22 3.74
C SER A 151 -4.97 14.74 5.13
N GLY A 152 -3.74 15.22 5.27
CA GLY A 152 -3.22 15.77 6.53
C GLY A 152 -2.60 14.75 7.49
N LEU A 153 -2.70 13.45 7.22
CA LEU A 153 -1.91 12.46 7.94
C LEU A 153 -0.42 12.64 7.61
N THR A 154 0.40 12.92 8.63
CA THR A 154 1.84 13.03 8.49
C THR A 154 2.50 11.96 9.36
N ILE A 155 2.92 10.87 8.71
CA ILE A 155 3.70 9.78 9.31
C ILE A 155 4.87 9.44 8.41
N GLU A 156 5.95 8.95 9.01
CA GLU A 156 7.12 8.47 8.27
C GLU A 156 7.09 6.95 8.21
N VAL A 157 7.30 6.41 7.01
CA VAL A 157 7.49 4.98 6.81
C VAL A 157 8.93 4.74 6.40
N ASN A 158 9.62 3.96 7.21
CA ASN A 158 10.94 3.45 6.91
C ASN A 158 10.82 2.46 5.75
N ARG A 159 11.40 2.84 4.62
CA ARG A 159 11.47 2.02 3.40
C ARG A 159 12.82 1.36 3.20
N TYR A 160 13.59 1.15 4.26
CA TYR A 160 14.78 0.32 4.18
C TYR A 160 14.38 -1.16 4.02
N PRO A 161 15.19 -1.95 3.32
CA PRO A 161 16.44 -1.56 2.67
C PRO A 161 16.22 -0.81 1.35
N LYS A 162 17.16 0.09 1.00
CA LYS A 162 17.18 0.75 -0.31
C LYS A 162 17.61 -0.24 -1.37
N VAL A 163 16.75 -0.46 -2.36
CA VAL A 163 17.03 -1.32 -3.51
C VAL A 163 17.08 -0.45 -4.75
N SER A 164 18.22 -0.47 -5.43
CA SER A 164 18.45 0.32 -6.64
C SER A 164 18.79 -0.58 -7.81
N ILE A 165 18.21 -0.29 -8.97
CA ILE A 165 18.41 -1.01 -10.22
C ILE A 165 18.69 0.02 -11.30
N SER A 166 19.87 -0.05 -11.91
CA SER A 166 20.29 0.86 -12.99
C SER A 166 20.13 2.35 -12.65
N GLY A 167 20.46 2.74 -11.41
CA GLY A 167 20.35 4.12 -10.93
C GLY A 167 18.98 4.53 -10.37
N TYR A 168 17.95 3.70 -10.55
CA TYR A 168 16.60 3.94 -10.02
C TYR A 168 16.41 3.20 -8.69
N THR A 169 15.94 3.89 -7.65
CA THR A 169 15.73 3.36 -6.30
C THR A 169 14.25 3.17 -6.05
N LEU A 170 13.83 1.98 -5.61
CA LEU A 170 12.43 1.69 -5.34
C LEU A 170 11.85 2.73 -4.37
N GLY A 171 10.60 3.13 -4.59
CA GLY A 171 9.86 4.12 -3.83
C GLY A 171 10.21 5.58 -4.13
N GLU A 172 11.23 5.86 -4.95
CA GLU A 172 11.63 7.22 -5.31
C GLU A 172 10.92 7.73 -6.57
N ARG A 173 10.73 9.04 -6.65
CA ARG A 173 10.10 9.74 -7.79
C ARG A 173 11.16 10.22 -8.79
N TYR A 174 10.86 10.05 -10.08
CA TYR A 174 11.73 10.42 -11.19
C TYR A 174 10.99 11.24 -12.24
N THR A 175 11.24 12.55 -12.30
CA THR A 175 10.62 13.44 -13.29
C THR A 175 11.28 13.37 -14.66
N ASP A 176 12.53 12.88 -14.71
CA ASP A 176 13.28 12.65 -15.94
C ASP A 176 13.84 11.23 -15.91
N LEU A 177 13.35 10.40 -16.83
CA LEU A 177 13.76 9.02 -17.03
C LEU A 177 14.70 9.06 -18.23
N GLY A 178 16.00 8.93 -17.98
CA GLY A 178 17.04 9.14 -18.99
C GLY A 178 16.84 8.35 -20.30
N THR A 179 17.54 8.75 -21.36
CA THR A 179 17.28 8.31 -22.75
C THR A 179 17.50 6.82 -23.04
N ASP A 180 18.12 6.07 -22.13
CA ASP A 180 18.51 4.68 -22.36
C ASP A 180 17.40 3.65 -21.99
N LEU A 181 16.22 4.14 -21.62
CA LEU A 181 15.06 3.32 -21.26
C LEU A 181 14.14 3.12 -22.47
N ALA A 182 13.89 1.87 -22.85
CA ALA A 182 12.96 1.55 -23.94
C ALA A 182 11.55 1.35 -23.36
N LEU A 183 10.56 2.13 -23.79
CA LEU A 183 9.17 1.97 -23.34
C LEU A 183 8.64 0.58 -23.74
N THR A 184 8.14 -0.17 -22.75
CA THR A 184 7.59 -1.52 -22.93
C THR A 184 6.08 -1.53 -22.84
N SER A 185 5.52 -0.83 -21.85
CA SER A 185 4.08 -0.75 -21.65
C SER A 185 3.68 0.52 -20.92
N GLN A 186 2.44 0.96 -21.16
CA GLN A 186 1.79 2.03 -20.43
C GLN A 186 0.33 1.66 -20.22
N LYS A 187 -0.12 1.61 -18.96
CA LYS A 187 -1.50 1.29 -18.59
C LYS A 187 -1.93 2.19 -17.44
N GLY A 188 -2.92 3.03 -17.70
CA GLY A 188 -3.38 4.03 -16.72
C GLY A 188 -2.22 4.92 -16.27
N ASN A 189 -1.99 5.01 -14.95
CA ASN A 189 -0.86 5.74 -14.37
C ASN A 189 0.45 4.93 -14.26
N SER A 190 0.48 3.68 -14.74
CA SER A 190 1.67 2.82 -14.72
C SER A 190 2.39 2.82 -16.07
N THR A 191 3.71 3.00 -16.05
CA THR A 191 4.57 2.95 -17.23
C THR A 191 5.78 2.06 -16.94
N CYS A 192 6.07 1.10 -17.82
CA CYS A 192 7.20 0.18 -17.69
C CYS A 192 8.19 0.34 -18.84
N TYR A 193 9.47 0.21 -18.52
CA TYR A 193 10.59 0.35 -19.44
C TYR A 193 11.54 -0.83 -19.36
N ASP A 194 12.04 -1.30 -20.50
CA ASP A 194 13.03 -2.36 -20.59
C ASP A 194 14.46 -1.79 -20.67
N ILE A 195 15.36 -2.53 -20.03
CA ILE A 195 16.79 -2.35 -20.10
C ILE A 195 17.39 -3.68 -20.54
N LYS A 196 18.13 -3.67 -21.65
CA LYS A 196 18.81 -4.87 -22.16
C LYS A 196 20.24 -4.94 -21.64
N ASN A 197 20.63 -6.13 -21.19
CA ASN A 197 21.98 -6.44 -20.73
C ASN A 197 22.55 -5.48 -19.63
N PRO A 198 21.77 -5.02 -18.63
CA PRO A 198 22.32 -4.10 -17.64
C PRO A 198 23.41 -4.77 -16.78
N SER A 199 24.39 -3.97 -16.37
CA SER A 199 25.48 -4.37 -15.49
C SER A 199 25.29 -3.81 -14.08
N GLY A 200 25.88 -4.47 -13.08
CA GLY A 200 25.87 -3.99 -11.69
C GLY A 200 24.51 -4.05 -10.98
N VAL A 201 23.51 -4.71 -11.57
CA VAL A 201 22.16 -4.82 -11.01
C VAL A 201 22.15 -5.77 -9.82
N LEU A 202 21.77 -5.28 -8.62
CA LEU A 202 21.58 -6.09 -7.41
C LEU A 202 22.78 -6.98 -7.07
N GLY A 203 23.99 -6.42 -7.20
CA GLY A 203 25.24 -7.14 -6.96
C GLY A 203 25.67 -8.08 -8.08
N ALA A 204 24.89 -8.25 -9.16
CA ALA A 204 25.25 -9.09 -10.30
C ALA A 204 26.10 -8.33 -11.33
N ALA A 205 27.13 -9.00 -11.86
CA ALA A 205 28.04 -8.42 -12.85
C ALA A 205 27.34 -8.07 -14.19
N LYS A 206 26.40 -8.92 -14.64
CA LYS A 206 25.56 -8.69 -15.83
C LYS A 206 24.29 -9.54 -15.73
N VAL A 207 23.14 -8.95 -16.02
CA VAL A 207 21.86 -9.66 -16.15
C VAL A 207 21.37 -9.60 -17.60
N SER A 208 20.47 -10.49 -18.01
CA SER A 208 20.00 -10.54 -19.40
C SER A 208 19.08 -9.37 -19.76
N SER A 209 18.14 -9.05 -18.88
CA SER A 209 17.24 -7.91 -19.01
C SER A 209 16.72 -7.47 -17.65
N ALA A 210 16.23 -6.25 -17.59
CA ALA A 210 15.41 -5.77 -16.49
C ALA A 210 14.27 -4.91 -17.05
N THR A 211 13.06 -5.06 -16.50
CA THR A 211 11.93 -4.16 -16.74
C THR A 211 11.70 -3.34 -15.48
N LEU A 212 11.64 -2.02 -15.60
CA LEU A 212 11.39 -1.08 -14.50
C LEU A 212 10.03 -0.43 -14.67
N CYS A 213 9.15 -0.52 -13.68
CA CYS A 213 7.80 0.00 -13.71
C CYS A 213 7.61 1.16 -12.72
N PHE A 214 6.95 2.20 -13.19
CA PHE A 214 6.73 3.46 -12.48
C PHE A 214 5.24 3.76 -12.42
N VAL A 215 4.74 4.17 -11.26
CA VAL A 215 3.37 4.63 -11.05
C VAL A 215 3.42 6.11 -10.70
N ASP A 216 2.79 6.98 -11.51
CA ASP A 216 2.88 8.44 -11.35
C ASP A 216 4.32 8.93 -11.15
N GLN A 217 5.25 8.39 -11.96
CA GLN A 217 6.70 8.65 -11.92
C GLN A 217 7.45 8.07 -10.71
N VAL A 218 6.81 7.28 -9.84
CA VAL A 218 7.46 6.62 -8.71
C VAL A 218 7.84 5.18 -9.07
N PHE A 219 9.12 4.83 -8.92
CA PHE A 219 9.60 3.48 -9.24
C PHE A 219 9.05 2.47 -8.22
N TYR A 220 8.13 1.58 -8.63
CA TYR A 220 7.43 0.69 -7.71
C TYR A 220 7.75 -0.79 -7.92
N MET A 221 8.22 -1.20 -9.09
CA MET A 221 8.46 -2.61 -9.37
C MET A 221 9.54 -2.82 -10.41
N ALA A 222 10.35 -3.85 -10.22
CA ALA A 222 11.27 -4.36 -11.21
C ALA A 222 11.06 -5.84 -11.50
N LEU A 223 11.23 -6.23 -12.76
CA LEU A 223 11.37 -7.61 -13.20
C LEU A 223 12.81 -7.79 -13.69
N VAL A 224 13.61 -8.62 -13.04
CA VAL A 224 15.03 -8.81 -13.37
C VAL A 224 15.27 -10.23 -13.83
N GLN A 225 15.70 -10.39 -15.07
CA GLN A 225 16.00 -11.69 -15.67
C GLN A 225 17.51 -11.98 -15.59
N PRO A 226 17.97 -12.96 -14.79
CA PRO A 226 19.40 -13.16 -14.55
C PRO A 226 20.19 -13.59 -15.79
N GLY A 227 19.62 -14.47 -16.62
CA GLY A 227 20.23 -15.05 -17.81
C GLY A 227 21.24 -16.17 -17.54
N THR A 228 21.86 -16.22 -16.35
CA THR A 228 22.82 -17.27 -15.97
C THR A 228 22.67 -17.69 -14.50
N LYS A 229 23.18 -18.88 -14.17
CA LYS A 229 23.28 -19.35 -12.78
C LYS A 229 24.04 -18.38 -11.88
N LYS A 230 25.17 -17.87 -12.37
CA LYS A 230 26.03 -16.96 -11.60
C LYS A 230 25.28 -15.68 -11.22
N SER A 231 24.53 -15.11 -12.16
CA SER A 231 23.70 -13.92 -11.92
C SER A 231 22.54 -14.21 -10.97
N TYR A 232 21.88 -15.38 -11.10
CA TYR A 232 20.83 -15.82 -10.19
C TYR A 232 21.33 -15.96 -8.74
N ASP A 233 22.45 -16.65 -8.54
CA ASP A 233 23.05 -16.86 -7.21
C ASP A 233 23.45 -15.52 -6.58
N SER A 234 23.96 -14.59 -7.40
CA SER A 234 24.35 -13.24 -6.97
C SER A 234 23.15 -12.39 -6.53
N ILE A 235 22.06 -12.39 -7.32
CA ILE A 235 20.83 -11.66 -6.97
C ILE A 235 20.21 -12.27 -5.71
N SER A 236 20.10 -13.61 -5.64
CA SER A 236 19.58 -14.29 -4.45
C SER A 236 20.37 -13.93 -3.20
N SER A 237 21.70 -13.93 -3.29
CA SER A 237 22.58 -13.57 -2.16
C SER A 237 22.43 -12.10 -1.76
N PHE A 238 22.24 -11.20 -2.74
CA PHE A 238 21.94 -9.80 -2.47
C PHE A 238 20.61 -9.66 -1.72
N LEU A 239 19.55 -10.32 -2.19
CA LEU A 239 18.23 -10.30 -1.56
C LEU A 239 18.26 -10.92 -0.15
N ASP A 240 19.00 -12.01 0.05
CA ASP A 240 19.19 -12.63 1.37
C ASP A 240 19.86 -11.65 2.35
N LYS A 241 20.84 -10.86 1.89
CA LYS A 241 21.52 -9.85 2.71
C LYS A 241 20.63 -8.66 3.03
N VAL A 242 19.76 -8.29 2.10
CA VAL A 242 19.01 -7.03 2.11
C VAL A 242 17.68 -7.21 2.84
N PHE A 243 16.91 -8.23 2.48
CA PHE A 243 15.62 -8.54 3.06
C PHE A 243 15.69 -9.56 4.19
N GLY A 244 16.76 -10.34 4.29
CA GLY A 244 16.82 -11.50 5.18
C GLY A 244 16.51 -12.80 4.45
N SER A 245 16.38 -13.89 5.20
CA SER A 245 16.20 -15.23 4.61
C SER A 245 14.92 -15.32 3.77
N ARG A 246 14.99 -16.10 2.69
CA ARG A 246 13.83 -16.41 1.85
C ARG A 246 13.00 -17.56 2.38
N ASP A 247 11.72 -17.53 2.09
CA ASP A 247 10.88 -18.72 2.12
C ASP A 247 11.19 -19.58 0.89
N LYS A 248 11.68 -20.80 1.11
CA LYS A 248 12.07 -21.75 0.05
C LYS A 248 11.00 -22.78 -0.23
N ASP A 249 9.99 -22.89 0.63
CA ASP A 249 8.98 -23.94 0.59
C ASP A 249 7.79 -23.53 -0.29
N LEU A 250 7.68 -22.23 -0.60
CA LEU A 250 6.75 -21.71 -1.58
C LEU A 250 7.13 -22.10 -3.02
N ILE A 251 6.11 -22.26 -3.87
CA ILE A 251 6.26 -22.50 -5.32
C ILE A 251 7.17 -21.43 -5.95
N TYR A 252 7.02 -20.19 -5.50
CA TYR A 252 7.89 -19.07 -5.85
C TYR A 252 8.61 -18.60 -4.59
N PRO A 253 9.95 -18.81 -4.49
CA PRO A 253 10.70 -18.35 -3.34
C PRO A 253 10.52 -16.84 -3.14
N ARG A 254 10.31 -16.42 -1.88
CA ARG A 254 9.96 -15.04 -1.52
C ARG A 254 10.86 -14.47 -0.43
N TRP A 255 11.14 -13.18 -0.54
CA TRP A 255 11.90 -12.37 0.41
C TRP A 255 11.07 -11.17 0.91
N PRO A 256 11.17 -10.82 2.20
CA PRO A 256 11.66 -11.69 3.27
C PRO A 256 10.75 -12.93 3.43
N LYS A 257 11.21 -13.92 4.19
CA LYS A 257 10.32 -14.95 4.74
C LYS A 257 9.25 -14.26 5.59
N ASP A 258 8.00 -14.49 5.25
CA ASP A 258 6.84 -13.91 5.96
C ASP A 258 6.29 -14.97 6.90
N ASP A 259 6.84 -15.04 8.12
CA ASP A 259 6.44 -15.99 9.15
C ASP A 259 5.45 -15.42 10.17
N ALA A 260 5.21 -14.11 10.11
CA ALA A 260 4.26 -13.41 10.96
C ALA A 260 2.86 -13.40 10.34
N ARG A 261 1.83 -13.47 11.19
CA ARG A 261 0.44 -13.23 10.76
C ARG A 261 0.25 -11.80 10.25
N VAL A 262 0.96 -10.85 10.85
CA VAL A 262 0.93 -9.43 10.47
C VAL A 262 2.31 -9.03 9.97
N SER A 263 2.39 -8.70 8.69
CA SER A 263 3.60 -8.23 8.03
C SER A 263 3.86 -6.76 8.34
N LEU A 264 5.11 -6.47 8.69
CA LEU A 264 5.63 -5.11 8.90
C LEU A 264 6.42 -4.60 7.70
N VAL A 265 6.47 -5.39 6.64
CA VAL A 265 7.37 -5.18 5.50
C VAL A 265 6.63 -4.43 4.40
N THR A 266 7.30 -3.46 3.78
CA THR A 266 6.75 -2.63 2.69
C THR A 266 7.34 -2.96 1.32
N ARG A 267 8.33 -3.86 1.28
CA ARG A 267 9.05 -4.27 0.08
C ARG A 267 9.26 -5.77 0.07
N ASN A 268 9.05 -6.39 -1.08
CA ASN A 268 9.32 -7.81 -1.22
C ASN A 268 10.03 -8.12 -2.53
N ALA A 269 10.56 -9.34 -2.59
CA ALA A 269 11.01 -9.93 -3.83
C ALA A 269 10.52 -11.36 -3.95
N SER A 270 10.31 -11.83 -5.17
CA SER A 270 9.96 -13.23 -5.46
C SER A 270 10.64 -13.70 -6.73
N TYR A 271 11.03 -14.97 -6.80
CA TYR A 271 11.55 -15.58 -8.03
C TYR A 271 10.49 -16.47 -8.69
N PHE A 272 10.06 -16.10 -9.89
CA PHE A 272 9.01 -16.80 -10.63
C PHE A 272 9.61 -17.81 -11.59
N THR A 273 9.74 -19.07 -11.15
CA THR A 273 10.27 -20.14 -12.01
C THR A 273 9.17 -20.95 -12.68
N PHE A 274 9.17 -20.98 -14.01
CA PHE A 274 8.26 -21.80 -14.80
C PHE A 274 8.92 -23.10 -15.27
N VAL A 275 10.25 -23.09 -15.37
CA VAL A 275 11.05 -24.25 -15.79
C VAL A 275 12.24 -24.42 -14.84
N LYS A 276 12.36 -25.59 -14.20
CA LYS A 276 13.48 -25.89 -13.31
C LYS A 276 14.82 -25.69 -14.04
N ASN A 277 15.75 -25.01 -13.38
CA ASN A 277 17.08 -24.69 -13.90
C ASN A 277 17.10 -23.77 -15.14
N SER A 278 15.98 -23.11 -15.46
CA SER A 278 16.00 -21.98 -16.39
C SER A 278 16.41 -20.72 -15.61
N TYR A 279 17.42 -20.02 -16.11
CA TYR A 279 17.81 -18.70 -15.59
C TYR A 279 17.22 -17.57 -16.46
N THR A 280 16.23 -17.92 -17.28
CA THR A 280 15.45 -17.02 -18.13
C THR A 280 14.18 -16.54 -17.45
N ASP A 281 13.88 -17.10 -16.28
CA ASP A 281 12.84 -16.66 -15.37
C ASP A 281 13.26 -15.35 -14.64
N PHE A 282 12.33 -14.69 -13.96
CA PHE A 282 12.56 -13.35 -13.40
C PHE A 282 12.41 -13.28 -11.88
N PHE A 283 13.22 -12.40 -11.28
CA PHE A 283 12.95 -11.85 -9.96
C PHE A 283 11.97 -10.69 -10.12
N MET A 284 10.85 -10.73 -9.41
CA MET A 284 10.00 -9.55 -9.20
C MET A 284 10.40 -8.91 -7.88
N ILE A 285 10.60 -7.59 -7.87
CA ILE A 285 10.95 -6.83 -6.67
C ILE A 285 10.03 -5.61 -6.63
N SER A 286 9.31 -5.40 -5.54
CA SER A 286 8.26 -4.38 -5.46
C SER A 286 8.34 -3.54 -4.19
N ASP A 287 7.92 -2.28 -4.31
CA ASP A 287 7.47 -1.42 -3.22
C ASP A 287 5.94 -1.51 -3.16
N GLU A 288 5.44 -2.14 -2.11
CA GLU A 288 4.03 -2.50 -1.99
C GLU A 288 3.14 -1.33 -1.58
N ILE A 289 3.72 -0.24 -1.06
CA ILE A 289 2.94 0.98 -0.80
C ILE A 289 2.54 1.61 -2.13
N GLU A 290 3.49 1.72 -3.07
CA GLU A 290 3.25 2.35 -4.36
C GLU A 290 2.34 1.50 -5.26
N SER A 291 2.43 0.18 -5.17
CA SER A 291 1.61 -0.74 -5.98
C SER A 291 0.09 -0.62 -5.71
N LYS A 292 -0.30 0.05 -4.62
CA LYS A 292 -1.71 0.33 -4.26
C LYS A 292 -2.36 1.37 -5.15
N PHE A 293 -1.58 2.25 -5.76
CA PHE A 293 -2.08 3.37 -6.55
C PHE A 293 -2.21 3.03 -8.04
N LEU A 294 -1.97 1.78 -8.43
CA LEU A 294 -2.17 1.33 -9.81
C LEU A 294 -3.66 1.46 -10.17
N SER A 295 -3.95 2.25 -11.21
CA SER A 295 -5.29 2.32 -11.82
C SER A 295 -5.51 1.13 -12.76
N GLU A 296 -6.74 0.60 -12.80
CA GLU A 296 -7.13 -0.46 -13.74
C GLU A 296 -7.26 0.01 -15.19
#